data_AF-A0A7J2SQV5-F1
#
_entry.id   AF-A0A7J2SQV5-F1
#
_cell.length_a   1.000
_cell.length_b   1.000
_cell.length_c   1.000
_cell.angle_alpha   90.00
_cell.angle_beta   90.00
_cell.angle_gamma   90.00
#
_symmetry.space_group_name_H-M   'P 1'
#
loop_
_entity.id
_entity.type
_entity.pdbx_description
1 polymer ?
#
loop_
_entity_poly.entity_id
_entity_poly.type
_entity_poly.pdbx_seq_one_letter_code
_entity_poly.pdbx_strand_id
1 'polypeptide(L)'
;NDIDKQCVILLNTKRGEELVKGLKGEFLEKELDEGKLDEFRSKRAREKKKLFNEIEEKTKGLDGLIEIFGKCIGCHGCMRVCPICYCKLCEFESPDSEYRPSNYETDLKKRKGLRVPPGTIYYQLGRLTHVAISCVGCGACEDVCPVEIPLSIIFKKVGESVQKLFEYTPGKNVEEKLPLVTFEKEEFAEIEE
;
A
#
# COMPACT_ATOMS: atom_id res chain seq x y z
N ASN A 1 5.29 -9.30 30.28
CA ASN A 1 3.89 -9.73 30.49
C ASN A 1 3.58 -10.82 29.51
N ASP A 2 3.07 -11.94 30.01
CA ASP A 2 2.45 -12.98 29.20
C ASP A 2 1.15 -12.42 28.62
N ILE A 3 1.18 -12.06 27.34
CA ILE A 3 0.06 -11.41 26.63
C ILE A 3 -1.17 -12.32 26.55
N ASP A 4 -1.00 -13.62 26.70
CA ASP A 4 -2.11 -14.59 26.73
C ASP A 4 -2.84 -14.61 28.08
N LYS A 5 -2.26 -14.00 29.13
CA LYS A 5 -2.85 -13.92 30.48
C LYS A 5 -3.34 -12.53 30.85
N GLN A 6 -2.60 -11.49 30.48
CA GLN A 6 -2.95 -10.11 30.80
C GLN A 6 -2.35 -9.12 29.81
N CYS A 7 -3.10 -8.07 29.50
CA CYS A 7 -2.66 -6.95 28.67
C CYS A 7 -2.85 -5.64 29.44
N VAL A 8 -1.84 -4.76 29.37
CA VAL A 8 -1.93 -3.41 29.96
C VAL A 8 -2.28 -2.45 28.84
N ILE A 9 -3.41 -1.75 29.01
CA ILE A 9 -3.86 -0.70 28.09
C ILE A 9 -3.63 0.65 28.76
N LEU A 10 -2.90 1.55 28.09
CA LEU A 10 -2.65 2.90 28.59
C LEU A 10 -3.71 3.85 28.04
N LEU A 11 -4.42 4.51 28.95
CA LEU A 11 -5.53 5.41 28.64
C LEU A 11 -5.02 6.85 28.63
N ASN A 12 -4.51 7.30 27.48
CA ASN A 12 -3.87 8.61 27.37
C ASN A 12 -4.85 9.73 26.94
N THR A 13 -6.16 9.45 26.90
CA THR A 13 -7.20 10.42 26.51
C THR A 13 -8.49 10.20 27.29
N LYS A 14 -9.26 11.27 27.52
CA LYS A 14 -10.60 11.20 28.14
C LYS A 14 -11.54 10.23 27.40
N ARG A 15 -11.47 10.21 26.07
CA ARG A 15 -12.26 9.29 25.25
C ARG A 15 -11.89 7.83 25.52
N GLY A 16 -10.60 7.54 25.75
CA GLY A 16 -10.13 6.22 26.16
C GLY A 16 -10.65 5.82 27.54
N GLU A 17 -10.61 6.74 28.51
CA GLU A 17 -11.18 6.53 29.86
C GLU A 17 -12.67 6.22 29.81
N GLU A 18 -13.42 6.94 28.96
CA GLU A 18 -14.85 6.68 28.76
C GLU A 18 -15.12 5.32 28.13
N LEU A 19 -14.28 4.89 27.18
CA LEU A 19 -14.45 3.64 26.44
C LEU A 19 -14.28 2.40 27.31
N VAL A 20 -13.52 2.50 28.41
CA VAL A 20 -13.33 1.41 29.36
C VAL A 20 -14.35 1.40 30.50
N LYS A 21 -15.24 2.39 30.60
CA LYS A 21 -16.30 2.41 31.63
C LYS A 21 -17.17 1.17 31.47
N GLY A 22 -17.19 0.32 32.51
CA GLY A 22 -17.97 -0.94 32.52
C GLY A 22 -17.22 -2.16 31.99
N LEU A 23 -15.98 -2.02 31.52
CA LEU A 23 -15.11 -3.17 31.24
C LEU A 23 -14.51 -3.71 32.55
N LYS A 24 -14.33 -5.03 32.62
CA LYS A 24 -13.65 -5.68 33.75
C LYS A 24 -12.13 -5.49 33.60
N GLY A 25 -11.49 -4.99 34.64
CA GLY A 25 -10.05 -4.82 34.69
C GLY A 25 -9.61 -4.10 35.96
N GLU A 26 -8.31 -4.08 36.21
CA GLU A 26 -7.69 -3.32 37.30
C GLU A 26 -7.13 -2.00 36.74
N PHE A 27 -7.50 -0.89 37.38
CA PHE A 27 -6.94 0.41 37.05
C PHE A 27 -5.62 0.58 37.80
N LEU A 28 -4.54 0.71 37.05
CA LEU A 28 -3.19 0.90 37.58
C LEU A 28 -2.69 2.27 37.13
N GLU A 29 -2.11 3.02 38.06
CA GLU A 29 -1.41 4.26 37.73
C GLU A 29 -0.02 3.90 37.20
N LYS A 30 0.16 4.08 35.90
CA LYS A 30 1.40 3.72 35.21
C LYS A 30 1.67 4.71 34.11
N GLU A 31 2.87 5.28 34.12
CA GLU A 31 3.32 6.17 33.06
C GLU A 31 3.78 5.40 31.83
N LEU A 32 3.62 6.05 30.67
CA LEU A 32 4.16 5.58 29.41
C LEU A 32 5.69 5.71 29.45
N ASP A 33 6.40 4.61 29.19
CA ASP A 33 7.85 4.64 29.03
C ASP A 33 8.19 5.23 27.65
N GLU A 34 8.26 6.56 27.57
CA GLU A 34 8.54 7.31 26.35
C GLU A 34 9.90 6.90 25.75
N GLY A 35 10.91 6.64 26.59
CA GLY A 35 12.24 6.22 26.16
C GLY A 35 12.21 4.89 25.40
N LYS A 36 11.55 3.86 25.96
CA LYS A 36 11.37 2.59 25.24
C LYS A 36 10.51 2.75 23.98
N LEU A 37 9.46 3.57 24.03
CA LEU A 37 8.60 3.79 22.87
C LEU A 37 9.37 4.44 21.72
N ASP A 38 10.19 5.44 22.01
CA ASP A 38 11.00 6.14 21.02
C ASP A 38 12.14 5.26 20.49
N GLU A 39 12.68 4.34 21.31
CA GLU A 39 13.59 3.29 20.84
C GLU A 39 12.89 2.40 19.79
N PHE A 40 11.67 1.91 20.07
CA PHE A 40 10.91 1.09 19.12
C PHE A 40 10.56 1.85 17.84
N ARG A 41 10.16 3.13 17.96
CA ARG A 41 9.88 3.99 16.80
C ARG A 41 11.13 4.20 15.94
N SER A 42 12.26 4.51 16.57
CA SER A 42 13.56 4.68 15.92
C SER A 42 14.01 3.39 15.21
N LYS A 43 13.85 2.24 15.87
CA LYS A 43 14.15 0.93 15.28
C LYS A 43 13.27 0.66 14.05
N ARG A 44 11.95 0.88 14.16
CA ARG A 44 11.01 0.72 13.04
C ARG A 44 11.35 1.64 11.87
N ALA A 45 11.68 2.91 12.15
CA ALA A 45 12.06 3.87 11.13
C ALA A 45 13.34 3.44 10.38
N ARG A 46 14.34 2.92 11.10
CA ARG A 46 15.57 2.39 10.51
C ARG A 46 15.33 1.17 9.62
N GLU A 47 14.59 0.18 10.11
CA GLU A 47 14.28 -1.02 9.32
C GLU A 47 13.43 -0.70 8.08
N LYS A 48 12.44 0.19 8.23
CA LYS A 48 11.65 0.68 7.11
C LYS A 48 12.52 1.36 6.05
N LYS A 49 13.44 2.25 6.46
CA LYS A 49 14.36 2.92 5.53
C LYS A 49 15.25 1.90 4.80
N LYS A 50 15.74 0.88 5.50
CA LYS A 50 16.51 -0.20 4.89
C LYS A 50 15.71 -0.94 3.81
N LEU A 51 14.50 -1.39 4.13
CA LEU A 51 13.59 -2.06 3.18
C LEU A 51 13.27 -1.16 1.97
N PHE A 52 13.08 0.13 2.21
CA PHE A 52 12.81 1.11 1.16
C PHE A 52 13.98 1.28 0.20
N ASN A 53 15.21 1.26 0.70
CA ASN A 53 16.40 1.36 -0.15
C ASN A 53 16.61 0.06 -0.95
N GLU A 54 16.42 -1.09 -0.31
CA GLU A 54 16.54 -2.39 -0.98
C GLU A 54 15.52 -2.55 -2.11
N ILE A 55 14.27 -2.14 -1.90
CA ILE A 55 13.25 -2.25 -2.93
C ILE A 55 13.47 -1.25 -4.06
N GLU A 56 14.00 -0.06 -3.77
CA GLU A 56 14.31 0.95 -4.78
C GLU A 56 15.34 0.45 -5.77
N GLU A 57 16.43 -0.14 -5.27
CA GLU A 57 17.45 -0.72 -6.14
C GLU A 57 16.90 -1.91 -6.95
N LYS A 58 16.04 -2.75 -6.37
CA LYS A 58 15.42 -3.87 -7.11
C LYS A 58 14.37 -3.43 -8.14
N THR A 59 13.72 -2.28 -7.94
CA THR A 59 12.69 -1.74 -8.85
C THR A 59 13.25 -0.68 -9.80
N LYS A 60 14.57 -0.53 -9.84
CA LYS A 60 15.25 0.53 -10.60
C LYS A 60 15.15 0.30 -12.10
N GLY A 61 14.61 1.29 -12.80
CA GLY A 61 14.48 1.27 -14.25
C GLY A 61 13.51 0.18 -14.75
N LEU A 62 13.43 0.05 -16.07
CA LEU A 62 12.49 -0.88 -16.70
C LEU A 62 12.85 -2.34 -16.39
N ASP A 63 14.14 -2.69 -16.38
CA ASP A 63 14.60 -4.06 -16.13
C ASP A 63 14.23 -4.55 -14.72
N GLY A 64 14.39 -3.71 -13.69
CA GLY A 64 13.99 -4.04 -12.32
C GLY A 64 12.47 -4.22 -12.19
N LEU A 65 11.69 -3.38 -12.86
CA LEU A 65 10.23 -3.55 -12.93
C LEU A 65 9.83 -4.85 -13.65
N ILE A 66 10.52 -5.21 -14.72
CA ILE A 66 10.33 -6.48 -15.42
C ILE A 66 10.69 -7.65 -14.50
N GLU A 67 11.79 -7.59 -13.76
CA GLU A 67 12.23 -8.67 -12.88
C GLU A 67 11.25 -8.90 -11.72
N ILE A 68 10.76 -7.83 -11.09
CA ILE A 68 9.82 -7.92 -9.97
C ILE A 68 8.41 -8.26 -10.45
N PHE A 69 7.81 -7.42 -11.30
CA PHE A 69 6.41 -7.59 -11.71
C PHE A 69 6.23 -8.64 -12.81
N GLY A 70 7.32 -9.06 -13.44
CA GLY A 70 7.38 -10.24 -14.29
C GLY A 70 7.30 -11.56 -13.53
N LYS A 71 7.09 -11.57 -12.22
CA LYS A 71 6.68 -12.80 -11.50
C LYS A 71 5.17 -12.95 -11.45
N CYS A 72 4.43 -11.87 -11.65
CA CYS A 72 2.98 -11.85 -11.52
C CYS A 72 2.33 -12.79 -12.54
N ILE A 73 1.37 -13.57 -12.05
CA ILE A 73 0.59 -14.55 -12.84
C ILE A 73 -0.83 -14.07 -13.16
N GLY A 74 -1.15 -12.79 -12.90
CA GLY A 74 -2.45 -12.22 -13.25
C GLY A 74 -3.64 -12.78 -12.45
N CYS A 75 -3.43 -13.32 -11.24
CA CYS A 75 -4.52 -13.90 -10.44
C CYS A 75 -5.44 -12.86 -9.77
N HIS A 76 -5.02 -11.58 -9.76
CA HIS A 76 -5.71 -10.44 -9.15
C HIS A 76 -6.04 -10.57 -7.65
N GLY A 77 -5.53 -11.59 -6.94
CA GLY A 77 -5.76 -11.77 -5.51
C GLY A 77 -5.39 -10.55 -4.68
N CYS A 78 -4.26 -9.90 -5.01
CA CYS A 78 -3.80 -8.68 -4.34
C CYS A 78 -4.80 -7.51 -4.44
N MET A 79 -5.60 -7.44 -5.51
CA MET A 79 -6.67 -6.46 -5.69
C MET A 79 -7.91 -6.87 -4.89
N ARG A 80 -8.31 -8.14 -4.94
CA ARG A 80 -9.53 -8.65 -4.30
C ARG A 80 -9.54 -8.50 -2.79
N VAL A 81 -8.37 -8.55 -2.15
CA VAL A 81 -8.24 -8.36 -0.69
C VAL A 81 -8.01 -6.91 -0.27
N CYS A 82 -7.85 -5.99 -1.23
CA CYS A 82 -7.52 -4.62 -0.93
C CYS A 82 -8.80 -3.81 -0.67
N PRO A 83 -9.00 -3.25 0.54
CA PRO A 83 -10.26 -2.59 0.91
C PRO A 83 -10.51 -1.29 0.12
N ILE A 84 -9.47 -0.71 -0.47
CA ILE A 84 -9.56 0.52 -1.29
C ILE A 84 -9.71 0.24 -2.79
N CYS A 85 -9.68 -1.02 -3.22
CA CYS A 85 -9.97 -1.41 -4.60
C CYS A 85 -11.45 -1.74 -4.78
N TYR A 86 -12.31 -0.72 -4.80
CA TYR A 86 -13.77 -0.85 -4.87
C TYR A 86 -14.41 -0.27 -6.16
N CYS A 87 -13.60 0.01 -7.19
CA CYS A 87 -14.07 0.58 -8.44
C CYS A 87 -15.20 -0.28 -9.05
N LYS A 88 -16.31 0.36 -9.45
CA LYS A 88 -17.42 -0.32 -10.13
C LYS A 88 -17.02 -0.82 -11.52
N LEU A 89 -16.17 -0.06 -12.20
CA LEU A 89 -15.59 -0.38 -13.48
C LEU A 89 -14.08 -0.38 -13.30
N CYS A 90 -13.45 -1.53 -13.45
CA CYS A 90 -12.01 -1.70 -13.39
C CYS A 90 -11.55 -2.11 -14.79
N GLU A 91 -10.62 -1.34 -15.38
CA GLU A 91 -9.98 -1.71 -16.65
C GLU A 91 -9.48 -3.16 -16.58
N PHE A 92 -8.75 -3.53 -15.53
CA PHE A 92 -8.18 -4.87 -15.40
C PHE A 92 -9.19 -6.01 -15.20
N GLU A 93 -10.48 -5.72 -15.04
CA GLU A 93 -11.57 -6.72 -14.99
C GLU A 93 -12.56 -6.53 -16.15
N SER A 94 -12.28 -5.59 -17.07
CA SER A 94 -13.10 -5.36 -18.25
C SER A 94 -12.90 -6.48 -19.27
N PRO A 95 -13.95 -6.94 -19.96
CA PRO A 95 -13.83 -7.84 -21.11
C PRO A 95 -12.94 -7.26 -22.24
N ASP A 96 -12.83 -5.93 -22.33
CA ASP A 96 -11.99 -5.27 -23.33
C ASP A 96 -10.49 -5.43 -23.05
N SER A 97 -10.13 -5.70 -21.79
CA SER A 97 -8.75 -5.91 -21.34
C SER A 97 -8.37 -7.39 -21.36
N GLU A 98 -9.31 -8.28 -21.69
CA GLU A 98 -9.04 -9.70 -21.89
C GLU A 98 -8.24 -9.90 -23.18
N TYR A 99 -7.09 -10.55 -23.05
CA TYR A 99 -6.23 -10.84 -24.19
C TYR A 99 -6.86 -11.94 -25.05
N ARG A 100 -7.31 -11.61 -26.26
CA ARG A 100 -7.91 -12.58 -27.18
C ARG A 100 -6.83 -13.35 -27.95
N PRO A 101 -7.13 -14.55 -28.48
CA PRO A 101 -6.18 -15.31 -29.31
C PRO A 101 -5.53 -14.48 -30.44
N SER A 102 -6.30 -13.60 -31.09
CA SER A 102 -5.78 -12.71 -32.14
C SER A 102 -4.75 -11.68 -31.64
N ASN A 103 -4.85 -11.24 -30.38
CA ASN A 103 -3.85 -10.38 -29.75
C ASN A 103 -2.53 -11.16 -29.58
N TYR A 104 -2.60 -12.38 -29.05
CA TYR A 104 -1.43 -13.26 -28.91
C TYR A 104 -0.73 -13.51 -30.24
N GLU A 105 -1.49 -13.84 -31.30
CA GLU A 105 -0.92 -14.04 -32.65
C GLU A 105 -0.21 -12.79 -33.19
N THR A 106 -0.83 -11.62 -32.99
CA THR A 106 -0.28 -10.35 -33.45
C THR A 106 1.03 -10.04 -32.75
N ASP A 107 1.10 -10.22 -31.44
CA ASP A 107 2.32 -9.98 -30.67
C ASP A 107 3.41 -11.01 -30.96
N LEU A 108 3.06 -12.29 -31.12
CA LEU A 108 4.02 -13.32 -31.52
C LEU A 108 4.66 -12.99 -32.88
N LYS A 109 3.85 -12.56 -33.86
CA LYS A 109 4.36 -12.12 -35.18
C LYS A 109 5.28 -10.90 -35.08
N LYS A 110 4.94 -9.93 -34.23
CA LYS A 110 5.71 -8.68 -34.07
C LYS A 110 6.99 -8.86 -33.25
N ARG A 111 6.91 -9.58 -32.14
CA ARG A 111 7.93 -9.61 -31.07
C ARG A 111 8.74 -10.90 -31.05
N LYS A 112 8.35 -11.93 -31.83
CA LYS A 112 8.98 -13.26 -31.90
C LYS A 112 9.05 -14.03 -30.57
N GLY A 113 8.33 -13.55 -29.55
CA GLY A 113 8.25 -14.11 -28.21
C GLY A 113 7.24 -13.32 -27.39
N LEU A 114 6.54 -13.99 -26.49
CA LEU A 114 5.48 -13.38 -25.71
C LEU A 114 5.44 -13.95 -24.30
N ARG A 115 5.25 -13.07 -23.33
CA ARG A 115 4.99 -13.41 -21.94
C ARG A 115 3.52 -13.76 -21.75
N VAL A 116 3.24 -14.83 -21.01
CA VAL A 116 1.88 -15.24 -20.65
C VAL A 116 1.76 -15.36 -19.12
N PRO A 117 0.81 -14.66 -18.47
CA PRO A 117 -0.08 -13.66 -19.06
C PRO A 117 0.68 -12.36 -19.44
N PRO A 118 0.21 -11.64 -20.47
CA PRO A 118 0.76 -10.33 -20.84
C PRO A 118 0.35 -9.25 -19.82
N GLY A 119 0.91 -8.05 -19.95
CA GLY A 119 0.42 -6.86 -19.23
C GLY A 119 0.67 -6.84 -17.72
N THR A 120 1.46 -7.76 -17.16
CA THR A 120 1.63 -7.87 -15.70
C THR A 120 2.26 -6.64 -15.05
N ILE A 121 3.17 -5.96 -15.74
CA ILE A 121 3.77 -4.70 -15.30
C ILE A 121 2.73 -3.59 -15.36
N TYR A 122 1.98 -3.49 -16.47
CA TYR A 122 0.91 -2.50 -16.64
C TYR A 122 -0.15 -2.62 -15.55
N TYR A 123 -0.57 -3.84 -15.21
CA TYR A 123 -1.47 -4.12 -14.10
C TYR A 123 -0.94 -3.58 -12.76
N GLN A 124 0.30 -3.92 -12.40
CA GLN A 124 0.85 -3.50 -11.10
C GLN A 124 1.07 -1.99 -11.02
N LEU A 125 1.52 -1.34 -12.12
CA LEU A 125 1.68 0.11 -12.18
C LEU A 125 0.33 0.84 -12.13
N GLY A 126 -0.67 0.39 -12.90
CA GLY A 126 -2.01 0.98 -12.86
C GLY A 126 -2.64 0.84 -11.48
N ARG A 127 -2.54 -0.35 -10.87
CA ARG A 127 -2.99 -0.57 -9.49
C ARG A 127 -2.26 0.35 -8.51
N LEU A 128 -0.94 0.48 -8.62
CA LEU A 128 -0.13 1.34 -7.77
C LEU A 128 -0.61 2.79 -7.84
N THR A 129 -0.79 3.33 -9.04
CA THR A 129 -1.31 4.70 -9.26
C THR A 129 -2.66 4.91 -8.59
N HIS A 130 -3.58 3.94 -8.70
CA HIS A 130 -4.93 4.06 -8.14
C HIS A 130 -4.94 4.06 -6.61
N VAL A 131 -4.02 3.31 -5.98
CA VAL A 131 -4.05 3.11 -4.51
C VAL A 131 -3.05 3.95 -3.75
N ALA A 132 -2.04 4.54 -4.41
CA ALA A 132 -0.90 5.21 -3.77
C ALA A 132 -1.34 6.24 -2.72
N ILE A 133 -2.29 7.11 -3.06
CA ILE A 133 -2.74 8.18 -2.17
C ILE A 133 -3.45 7.65 -0.91
N SER A 134 -4.16 6.52 -0.99
CA SER A 134 -4.96 5.97 0.12
C SER A 134 -4.33 4.74 0.79
N CYS A 135 -3.18 4.27 0.32
CA CYS A 135 -2.52 3.08 0.84
C CYS A 135 -2.01 3.30 2.27
N VAL A 136 -2.56 2.54 3.23
CA VAL A 136 -2.11 2.53 4.64
C VAL A 136 -0.98 1.54 4.91
N GLY A 137 -0.62 0.70 3.94
CA GLY A 137 0.41 -0.34 4.11
C GLY A 137 -0.04 -1.52 4.98
N CYS A 138 -1.30 -1.99 4.83
CA CYS A 138 -1.85 -3.08 5.63
C CYS A 138 -1.26 -4.47 5.35
N GLY A 139 -0.50 -4.66 4.27
CA GLY A 139 0.15 -5.94 3.96
C GLY A 139 -0.71 -6.97 3.21
N ALA A 140 -2.04 -6.87 3.27
CA ALA A 140 -2.95 -7.90 2.74
C ALA A 140 -2.68 -8.32 1.28
N CYS A 141 -2.24 -7.39 0.43
CA CYS A 141 -1.92 -7.69 -0.97
C CYS A 141 -0.71 -8.60 -1.15
N GLU A 142 0.26 -8.53 -0.23
CA GLU A 142 1.47 -9.36 -0.23
C GLU A 142 1.17 -10.73 0.39
N ASP A 143 0.41 -10.77 1.48
CA ASP A 143 0.00 -12.01 2.17
C ASP A 143 -0.68 -13.03 1.24
N VAL A 144 -1.42 -12.55 0.24
CA VAL A 144 -2.13 -13.41 -0.72
C VAL A 144 -1.40 -13.63 -2.03
N CYS A 145 -0.19 -13.08 -2.20
CA CYS A 145 0.54 -13.18 -3.46
C CYS A 145 1.19 -14.57 -3.58
N PRO A 146 0.76 -15.44 -4.51
CA PRO A 146 1.29 -16.80 -4.63
C PRO A 146 2.72 -16.86 -5.18
N VAL A 147 3.25 -15.72 -5.63
CA VAL A 147 4.59 -15.56 -6.22
C VAL A 147 5.45 -14.57 -5.45
N GLU A 148 5.05 -14.25 -4.21
CA GLU A 148 5.86 -13.51 -3.22
C GLU A 148 6.41 -12.18 -3.74
N ILE A 149 5.62 -11.44 -4.52
CA ILE A 149 5.97 -10.07 -4.91
C ILE A 149 5.83 -9.18 -3.66
N PRO A 150 6.85 -8.40 -3.28
CA PRO A 150 6.84 -7.56 -2.06
C PRO A 150 5.98 -6.30 -2.24
N LEU A 151 4.69 -6.50 -2.55
CA LEU A 151 3.76 -5.44 -2.92
C LEU A 151 3.57 -4.43 -1.80
N SER A 152 3.57 -4.85 -0.53
CA SER A 152 3.31 -3.95 0.59
C SER A 152 4.38 -2.88 0.71
N ILE A 153 5.66 -3.26 0.58
CA ILE A 153 6.80 -2.35 0.69
C ILE A 153 6.87 -1.44 -0.54
N ILE A 154 6.68 -1.97 -1.75
CA ILE A 154 6.66 -1.17 -2.98
C ILE A 154 5.57 -0.10 -2.89
N PHE A 155 4.34 -0.53 -2.54
CA PHE A 155 3.17 0.35 -2.55
C PHE A 155 3.24 1.35 -1.41
N LYS A 156 3.78 0.97 -0.25
CA LYS A 156 3.98 1.90 0.86
C LYS A 156 5.06 2.94 0.56
N LYS A 157 6.16 2.57 -0.08
CA LYS A 157 7.22 3.51 -0.47
C LYS A 157 6.69 4.58 -1.42
N VAL A 158 6.07 4.16 -2.52
CA VAL A 158 5.52 5.09 -3.51
C VAL A 158 4.32 5.85 -2.94
N GLY A 159 3.45 5.18 -2.18
CA GLY A 159 2.32 5.80 -1.52
C GLY A 159 2.75 6.92 -0.57
N GLU A 160 3.81 6.74 0.22
CA GLU A 160 4.33 7.79 1.09
C GLU A 160 4.90 8.99 0.33
N SER A 161 5.55 8.77 -0.81
CA SER A 161 6.00 9.86 -1.67
C SER A 161 4.81 10.68 -2.17
N VAL A 162 3.75 10.02 -2.65
CA VAL A 162 2.53 10.68 -3.13
C VAL A 162 1.78 11.38 -1.99
N GLN A 163 1.57 10.68 -0.88
CA GLN A 163 0.92 11.22 0.33
C GLN A 163 1.62 12.47 0.85
N LYS A 164 2.96 12.50 0.83
CA LYS A 164 3.75 13.66 1.25
C LYS A 164 3.55 14.86 0.32
N LEU A 165 3.44 14.62 -1.00
CA LEU A 165 3.22 15.70 -1.98
C LEU A 165 1.90 16.44 -1.74
N PHE A 166 0.86 15.73 -1.32
CA PHE A 166 -0.46 16.31 -1.01
C PHE A 166 -0.67 16.61 0.48
N GLU A 167 0.37 16.51 1.31
CA GLU A 167 0.30 16.60 2.79
C GLU A 167 -0.80 15.72 3.43
N TYR A 168 -1.17 14.64 2.75
CA TYR A 168 -2.33 13.82 3.06
C TYR A 168 -1.94 12.58 3.87
N THR A 169 -2.63 12.33 4.98
CA THR A 169 -2.43 11.11 5.78
C THR A 169 -3.68 10.23 5.73
N PRO A 170 -3.65 9.08 5.05
CA PRO A 170 -4.83 8.23 4.88
C PRO A 170 -5.42 7.79 6.21
N GLY A 171 -6.73 8.00 6.37
CA GLY A 171 -7.49 7.58 7.57
C GLY A 171 -7.25 8.44 8.83
N LYS A 172 -6.49 9.54 8.74
CA LYS A 172 -6.26 10.45 9.87
C LYS A 172 -7.53 11.22 10.27
N ASN A 173 -8.30 11.68 9.29
CA ASN A 173 -9.55 12.40 9.48
C ASN A 173 -10.60 11.89 8.48
N VAL A 174 -11.78 11.55 8.98
CA VAL A 174 -12.89 11.04 8.16
C VAL A 174 -13.60 12.14 7.36
N GLU A 175 -13.51 13.39 7.81
CA GLU A 175 -14.10 14.56 7.14
C GLU A 175 -13.17 15.16 6.07
N GLU A 176 -11.88 14.80 6.11
CA GLU A 176 -10.89 15.23 5.12
C GLU A 176 -11.11 14.47 3.81
N LYS A 177 -11.37 15.22 2.73
CA LYS A 177 -11.61 14.64 1.41
C LYS A 177 -10.30 14.12 0.80
N LEU A 178 -10.41 13.15 -0.10
CA LEU A 178 -9.26 12.67 -0.87
C LEU A 178 -8.77 13.77 -1.83
N PRO A 179 -7.45 13.99 -1.95
CA PRO A 179 -6.89 14.99 -2.86
C PRO A 179 -7.37 14.84 -4.32
N LEU A 180 -7.53 13.60 -4.78
CA LEU A 180 -7.99 13.27 -6.14
C LEU A 180 -9.44 13.68 -6.46
N VAL A 181 -10.23 14.09 -5.46
CA VAL A 181 -11.63 14.53 -5.65
C VAL A 181 -11.85 15.98 -5.22
N THR A 182 -10.76 16.69 -4.93
CA THR A 182 -10.75 18.10 -4.59
C THR A 182 -10.03 18.89 -5.67
N PHE A 183 -10.15 20.21 -5.63
CA PHE A 183 -9.44 21.12 -6.52
C PHE A 183 -8.86 22.24 -5.68
N GLU A 184 -7.55 22.45 -5.84
CA GLU A 184 -6.83 23.58 -5.25
C GLU A 184 -6.24 24.40 -6.40
N LYS A 185 -6.47 25.71 -6.37
CA LYS A 185 -6.15 26.60 -7.49
C LYS A 185 -4.63 26.74 -7.70
N GLU A 186 -3.86 26.68 -6.62
CA GLU A 186 -2.41 26.86 -6.60
C GLU A 186 -1.73 25.55 -6.17
N GLU A 187 -2.16 24.42 -6.74
CA GLU A 187 -1.59 23.10 -6.48
C GLU A 187 -0.43 22.82 -7.46
N PHE A 188 0.78 22.57 -6.94
CA PHE A 188 2.00 22.27 -7.71
C PHE A 188 2.35 23.30 -8.81
N ALA A 189 2.13 24.58 -8.58
CA ALA A 189 2.44 25.64 -9.55
C ALA A 189 3.91 25.62 -10.02
N GLU A 190 4.82 25.13 -9.17
CA GLU A 190 6.25 24.98 -9.46
C GLU A 190 6.58 23.91 -10.53
N ILE A 191 5.63 23.02 -10.88
CA ILE A 191 5.80 22.00 -11.92
C ILE A 191 5.44 22.56 -13.32
N GLU A 192 4.65 23.64 -13.37
CA GLU A 192 4.23 24.26 -14.62
C GLU A 192 5.31 25.15 -15.26
N GLU A 193 6.36 25.50 -14.50
CA GLU A 193 7.54 26.28 -14.94
C GLU A 193 8.63 25.41 -15.60
#